data_AF-A0A519SA55-F1
#
_entry.id   AF-A0A519SA55-F1
#
_cell.length_a   1.000
_cell.length_b   1.000
_cell.length_c   1.000
_cell.angle_alpha   90.00
_cell.angle_beta   90.00
_cell.angle_gamma   90.00
#
_symmetry.space_group_name_H-M   'P 1'
#
loop_
_entity.id
_entity.type
_entity.pdbx_description
1 polymer ?
#
loop_
_entity_poly.entity_id
_entity_poly.type
_entity_poly.pdbx_seq_one_letter_code
_entity_poly.pdbx_strand_id
1 'polypeptide(L)'
;MKEVIDTALVVTKFKSVEIGEGTGNLVIDGATMILNCNDTVKINPGSYNSIAIRNITCKDGCSIIITNKGLVKLDGDFKSMGLKNLNGVKITGDGDPNIKYGFQFINNIYRAVTITQPYNNVTLQHMSFTNIKDYSISANQEIEYNGSEDSYSKNLKFLHMRCEKISSLINFAGNIVNDKITGYTKGVEIANIEYSDSNSGSVAYFGNAENYDIHHNRIDNMNKTNNNHNGIFHIRGNGRFHNNFVSNHQGNAIRAHSFTVGSTPKDVLIYNNIVFNSRKYSAFEVQGFGYSITPGKTTYVNAKVFNNTCGSLNSSNDWQGN
;
A
#
# COMPACT_ATOMS: atom_id res chain seq x y z
N MET A 1 29.59 25.84 45.62
CA MET A 1 28.63 26.35 44.62
C MET A 1 28.35 25.23 43.65
N LYS A 2 27.13 24.65 43.70
CA LYS A 2 26.65 23.66 42.74
C LYS A 2 25.76 24.41 41.77
N GLU A 3 26.21 24.53 40.53
CA GLU A 3 25.44 25.11 39.44
C GLU A 3 24.25 24.19 39.13
N VAL A 4 23.05 24.67 39.38
CA VAL A 4 21.81 24.01 38.96
C VAL A 4 21.57 24.45 37.52
N ILE A 5 21.83 23.55 36.57
CA ILE A 5 21.46 23.75 35.17
C ILE A 5 19.95 23.51 35.09
N ASP A 6 19.20 24.60 35.03
CA ASP A 6 17.76 24.58 34.81
C ASP A 6 17.50 24.36 33.31
N THR A 7 17.36 23.10 32.90
CA THR A 7 16.97 22.75 31.53
C THR A 7 15.50 23.09 31.35
N ALA A 8 15.24 24.31 30.86
CA ALA A 8 13.91 24.73 30.44
C ALA A 8 13.35 23.73 29.41
N LEU A 9 12.28 23.03 29.80
CA LEU A 9 11.55 22.13 28.92
C LEU A 9 10.84 22.99 27.86
N VAL A 10 11.39 23.05 26.65
CA VAL A 10 10.73 23.72 25.51
C VAL A 10 9.52 22.87 25.11
N VAL A 11 8.35 23.18 25.65
CA VAL A 11 7.08 22.61 25.18
C VAL A 11 6.82 23.17 23.78
N THR A 12 7.26 22.44 22.74
CA THR A 12 6.89 22.77 21.36
C THR A 12 5.40 22.49 21.19
N LYS A 13 4.58 23.54 21.13
CA LYS A 13 3.14 23.40 20.91
C LYS A 13 2.90 23.06 19.44
N PHE A 14 2.57 21.80 19.16
CA PHE A 14 2.17 21.36 17.82
C PHE A 14 0.84 22.01 17.43
N LYS A 15 0.73 22.44 16.17
CA LYS A 15 -0.48 23.07 15.66
C LYS A 15 -1.50 21.98 15.33
N SER A 16 -2.72 22.12 15.83
CA SER A 16 -3.88 21.35 15.39
C SER A 16 -4.84 22.29 14.67
N VAL A 17 -5.16 21.99 13.41
CA VAL A 17 -6.09 22.79 12.60
C VAL A 17 -7.25 21.92 12.15
N GLU A 18 -8.47 22.41 12.31
CA GLU A 18 -9.67 21.77 11.77
C GLU A 18 -10.04 22.42 10.44
N ILE A 19 -10.37 21.63 9.43
CA ILE A 19 -10.65 22.11 8.07
C ILE A 19 -11.81 21.36 7.39
N GLY A 20 -12.37 22.00 6.37
CA GLY A 20 -13.40 21.45 5.50
C GLY A 20 -14.81 21.64 6.05
N GLU A 21 -15.77 21.78 5.14
CA GLU A 21 -17.16 22.09 5.47
C GLU A 21 -18.06 20.84 5.57
N GLY A 22 -17.48 19.64 5.52
CA GLY A 22 -18.22 18.38 5.44
C GLY A 22 -18.91 18.14 4.09
N THR A 23 -18.64 18.95 3.07
CA THR A 23 -19.23 18.86 1.74
C THR A 23 -18.30 19.42 0.66
N GLY A 24 -18.61 19.13 -0.61
CA GLY A 24 -17.90 19.68 -1.75
C GLY A 24 -16.48 19.15 -1.89
N ASN A 25 -15.57 20.01 -2.35
CA ASN A 25 -14.17 19.67 -2.59
C ASN A 25 -13.28 20.28 -1.49
N LEU A 26 -12.36 19.48 -0.96
CA LEU A 26 -11.37 19.93 0.02
C LEU A 26 -9.97 19.95 -0.59
N VAL A 27 -9.20 21.00 -0.32
CA VAL A 27 -7.79 21.10 -0.72
C VAL A 27 -6.93 21.38 0.51
N ILE A 28 -5.93 20.53 0.71
CA ILE A 28 -4.86 20.67 1.71
C ILE A 28 -3.56 20.82 0.93
N ASP A 29 -3.02 22.04 0.90
CA ASP A 29 -1.85 22.38 0.09
C ASP A 29 -0.75 22.96 0.97
N GLY A 30 0.35 22.24 1.12
CA GLY A 30 1.49 22.69 1.91
C GLY A 30 2.19 23.92 1.34
N ALA A 31 1.92 24.30 0.08
CA ALA A 31 2.43 25.54 -0.50
C ALA A 31 1.71 26.79 0.04
N THR A 32 0.47 26.67 0.52
CA THR A 32 -0.31 27.79 1.07
C THR A 32 -0.57 27.63 2.57
N MET A 33 -0.57 26.40 3.06
CA MET A 33 -0.73 26.06 4.47
C MET A 33 0.64 25.72 5.08
N ILE A 34 1.20 26.63 5.87
CA ILE A 34 2.43 26.35 6.61
C ILE A 34 2.13 25.29 7.68
N LEU A 35 2.75 24.12 7.49
CA LEU A 35 2.67 22.96 8.37
C LEU A 35 4.10 22.59 8.81
N ASN A 36 4.26 22.38 10.11
CA ASN A 36 5.52 21.95 10.72
C ASN A 36 5.45 20.49 11.13
N CYS A 37 6.61 19.96 11.51
CA CYS A 37 6.72 18.62 12.06
C CYS A 37 5.72 18.36 13.19
N ASN A 38 5.01 17.23 13.09
CA ASN A 38 4.00 16.76 14.03
C ASN A 38 2.73 17.63 14.12
N ASP A 39 2.56 18.62 13.24
CA ASP A 39 1.29 19.31 13.11
C ASP A 39 0.20 18.32 12.67
N THR A 40 -1.02 18.58 13.14
CA THR A 40 -2.21 17.78 12.84
C THR A 40 -3.24 18.60 12.09
N VAL A 41 -3.73 18.08 10.97
CA VAL A 41 -4.85 18.61 10.22
C VAL A 41 -6.03 17.66 10.39
N LYS A 42 -7.11 18.12 11.02
CA LYS A 42 -8.34 17.36 11.25
C LYS A 42 -9.40 17.74 10.24
N ILE A 43 -9.85 16.80 9.43
CA ILE A 43 -10.91 16.99 8.45
C ILE A 43 -12.26 16.81 9.17
N ASN A 44 -13.13 17.82 9.04
CA ASN A 44 -14.47 17.78 9.61
C ASN A 44 -15.32 16.64 9.01
N PRO A 45 -16.24 16.04 9.78
CA PRO A 45 -17.10 14.97 9.29
C PRO A 45 -18.00 15.46 8.15
N GLY A 46 -18.33 14.57 7.22
CA GLY A 46 -19.24 14.86 6.13
C GLY A 46 -19.02 13.99 4.88
N SER A 47 -19.64 14.39 3.77
CA SER A 47 -19.58 13.71 2.48
C SER A 47 -18.93 14.61 1.44
N TYR A 48 -17.69 14.29 1.07
CA TYR A 48 -16.90 15.08 0.13
C TYR A 48 -16.97 14.50 -1.28
N ASN A 49 -16.97 15.38 -2.27
CA ASN A 49 -16.79 15.00 -3.68
C ASN A 49 -15.34 14.65 -3.95
N SER A 50 -14.41 15.44 -3.42
CA SER A 50 -12.98 15.16 -3.52
C SER A 50 -12.17 15.72 -2.36
N ILE A 51 -11.02 15.11 -2.09
CA ILE A 51 -10.02 15.60 -1.15
C ILE A 51 -8.66 15.60 -1.85
N ALA A 52 -8.06 16.77 -2.06
CA ALA A 52 -6.73 16.90 -2.63
C ALA A 52 -5.72 17.23 -1.53
N ILE A 53 -4.66 16.43 -1.41
CA ILE A 53 -3.57 16.62 -0.44
C ILE A 53 -2.26 16.70 -1.20
N ARG A 54 -1.57 17.84 -1.11
CA ARG A 54 -0.39 18.08 -1.95
C ARG A 54 0.67 19.00 -1.37
N ASN A 55 1.89 18.86 -1.89
CA ASN A 55 3.03 19.73 -1.62
C ASN A 55 3.42 19.81 -0.14
N ILE A 56 3.33 18.68 0.57
CA ILE A 56 3.68 18.61 1.99
C ILE A 56 5.02 17.90 2.10
N THR A 57 6.00 18.55 2.71
CA THR A 57 7.34 17.97 2.91
C THR A 57 7.78 18.17 4.35
N CYS A 58 8.07 17.08 5.04
CA CYS A 58 8.73 17.04 6.33
C CYS A 58 10.20 16.65 6.21
N LYS A 59 10.97 16.97 7.25
CA LYS A 59 12.33 16.43 7.44
C LYS A 59 12.24 14.97 7.87
N ASP A 60 13.28 14.19 7.58
CA ASP A 60 13.36 12.79 7.96
C ASP A 60 13.17 12.59 9.47
N GLY A 61 12.47 11.52 9.84
CA GLY A 61 12.14 11.20 11.24
C GLY A 61 10.94 11.96 11.81
N CYS A 62 10.25 12.76 11.00
CA CYS A 62 9.07 13.53 11.40
C CYS A 62 7.89 13.29 10.44
N SER A 63 6.66 13.51 10.92
CA SER A 63 5.46 13.40 10.08
C SER A 63 4.46 14.52 10.34
N ILE A 64 3.81 15.03 9.30
CA ILE A 64 2.54 15.76 9.42
C ILE A 64 1.40 14.75 9.43
N ILE A 65 0.44 14.93 10.34
CA ILE A 65 -0.71 14.03 10.49
C ILE A 65 -1.92 14.69 9.85
N ILE A 66 -2.58 13.98 8.95
CA ILE A 66 -3.89 14.34 8.41
C ILE A 66 -4.87 13.29 8.89
N THR A 67 -5.89 13.70 9.64
CA THR A 67 -6.80 12.79 10.31
C THR A 67 -8.25 13.25 10.18
N ASN A 68 -9.19 12.37 10.50
CA ASN A 68 -10.60 12.69 10.60
C ASN A 68 -10.97 13.21 12.00
N LYS A 69 -11.93 14.14 12.11
CA LYS A 69 -12.55 14.56 13.37
C LYS A 69 -13.80 13.74 13.71
N GLY A 70 -14.43 13.19 12.67
CA GLY A 70 -15.58 12.29 12.71
C GLY A 70 -15.60 11.51 11.40
N LEU A 71 -16.76 11.06 10.94
CA LEU A 71 -16.82 10.25 9.70
C LEU A 71 -16.65 11.10 8.43
N VAL A 72 -15.63 10.81 7.61
CA VAL A 72 -15.37 11.44 6.31
C VAL A 72 -15.67 10.44 5.19
N LYS A 73 -16.69 10.73 4.38
CA LYS A 73 -17.16 9.85 3.31
C LYS A 73 -16.87 10.43 1.93
N LEU A 74 -16.52 9.54 1.00
CA LEU A 74 -16.50 9.76 -0.44
C LEU A 74 -17.40 8.68 -1.06
N ASP A 75 -18.70 8.95 -1.10
CA ASP A 75 -19.75 7.99 -1.51
C ASP A 75 -20.39 8.38 -2.84
N GLY A 76 -20.15 7.57 -3.88
CA GLY A 76 -20.64 7.79 -5.24
C GLY A 76 -19.54 7.84 -6.30
N ASP A 77 -19.98 7.83 -7.55
CA ASP A 77 -19.10 7.75 -8.71
C ASP A 77 -18.12 8.91 -8.81
N PHE A 78 -16.87 8.58 -9.16
CA PHE A 78 -15.76 9.51 -9.37
C PHE A 78 -15.32 10.31 -8.13
N LYS A 79 -15.88 10.04 -6.95
CA LYS A 79 -15.44 10.68 -5.71
C LYS A 79 -14.11 10.11 -5.24
N SER A 80 -13.14 10.97 -5.01
CA SER A 80 -11.75 10.53 -4.88
C SER A 80 -10.88 11.39 -3.98
N MET A 81 -9.80 10.79 -3.51
CA MET A 81 -8.70 11.44 -2.81
C MET A 81 -7.46 11.49 -3.71
N GLY A 82 -6.96 12.69 -3.99
CA GLY A 82 -5.75 12.89 -4.80
C GLY A 82 -4.56 13.25 -3.92
N LEU A 83 -3.47 12.50 -4.04
CA LEU A 83 -2.25 12.64 -3.23
C LEU A 83 -1.07 12.95 -4.14
N LYS A 84 -0.38 14.08 -3.93
CA LYS A 84 0.69 14.51 -4.84
C LYS A 84 1.84 15.18 -4.10
N ASN A 85 3.09 14.84 -4.44
CA ASN A 85 4.28 15.52 -3.92
C ASN A 85 4.27 15.56 -2.37
N LEU A 86 4.23 14.37 -1.77
CA LEU A 86 4.21 14.21 -0.31
C LEU A 86 5.51 13.57 0.19
N ASN A 87 6.08 14.14 1.24
CA ASN A 87 7.17 13.55 2.01
C ASN A 87 6.90 13.66 3.51
N GLY A 88 6.87 12.54 4.23
CA GLY A 88 6.68 12.52 5.69
C GLY A 88 5.26 12.91 6.09
N VAL A 89 4.27 12.21 5.54
CA VAL A 89 2.84 12.46 5.81
C VAL A 89 2.17 11.18 6.31
N LYS A 90 1.35 11.28 7.35
CA LYS A 90 0.49 10.19 7.82
C LYS A 90 -0.97 10.59 7.63
N ILE A 91 -1.69 9.89 6.76
CA ILE A 91 -3.12 10.07 6.54
C ILE A 91 -3.84 8.92 7.24
N THR A 92 -4.61 9.24 8.29
CA THR A 92 -5.16 8.24 9.21
C THR A 92 -6.62 8.48 9.56
N GLY A 93 -7.44 7.44 9.50
CA GLY A 93 -8.86 7.50 9.86
C GLY A 93 -9.19 7.10 11.30
N ASP A 94 -8.26 7.25 12.26
CA ASP A 94 -8.44 6.90 13.68
C ASP A 94 -8.50 8.12 14.60
N GLY A 95 -8.75 9.32 14.06
CA GLY A 95 -8.77 10.56 14.84
C GLY A 95 -10.01 10.76 15.72
N ASP A 96 -11.07 9.98 15.48
CA ASP A 96 -12.24 9.86 16.36
C ASP A 96 -12.20 8.47 17.04
N PRO A 97 -12.15 8.40 18.38
CA PRO A 97 -12.01 7.13 19.11
C PRO A 97 -13.18 6.17 18.90
N ASN A 98 -14.34 6.66 18.42
CA ASN A 98 -15.52 5.83 18.18
C ASN A 98 -15.58 5.31 16.73
N ILE A 99 -14.63 5.68 15.87
CA ILE A 99 -14.65 5.35 14.45
C ILE A 99 -13.33 4.67 14.07
N LYS A 100 -13.37 3.34 13.86
CA LYS A 100 -12.20 2.53 13.45
C LYS A 100 -11.65 2.91 12.06
N TYR A 101 -12.54 3.29 11.14
CA TYR A 101 -12.22 3.65 9.75
C TYR A 101 -12.88 4.99 9.39
N GLY A 102 -12.18 6.08 9.67
CA GLY A 102 -12.65 7.45 9.56
C GLY A 102 -12.74 7.97 8.14
N PHE A 103 -11.96 7.41 7.21
CA PHE A 103 -12.08 7.66 5.77
C PHE A 103 -12.76 6.48 5.09
N GLN A 104 -13.92 6.74 4.50
CA GLN A 104 -14.71 5.71 3.81
C GLN A 104 -14.95 6.08 2.35
N PHE A 105 -14.55 5.18 1.45
CA PHE A 105 -14.80 5.26 0.01
C PHE A 105 -15.85 4.20 -0.35
N ILE A 106 -16.96 4.64 -0.91
CA ILE A 106 -18.15 3.79 -1.06
C ILE A 106 -18.75 4.00 -2.46
N ASN A 107 -19.20 2.93 -3.12
CA ASN A 107 -19.98 2.99 -4.35
C ASN A 107 -19.34 3.84 -5.45
N ASN A 108 -18.07 3.58 -5.76
CA ASN A 108 -17.34 4.33 -6.77
C ASN A 108 -16.99 3.43 -7.95
N ILE A 109 -17.43 3.80 -9.16
CA ILE A 109 -17.04 3.07 -10.37
C ILE A 109 -15.58 3.30 -10.80
N TYR A 110 -14.87 4.24 -10.18
CA TYR A 110 -13.50 4.61 -10.54
C TYR A 110 -12.55 4.59 -9.33
N ARG A 111 -11.32 5.09 -9.53
CA ARG A 111 -10.25 5.09 -8.53
C ARG A 111 -10.60 5.94 -7.32
N ALA A 112 -10.47 5.36 -6.13
CA ALA A 112 -10.78 6.03 -4.88
C ALA A 112 -9.63 6.92 -4.38
N VAL A 113 -8.39 6.45 -4.50
CA VAL A 113 -7.17 7.18 -4.15
C VAL A 113 -6.19 7.15 -5.32
N THR A 114 -5.75 8.32 -5.76
CA THR A 114 -4.72 8.47 -6.80
C THR A 114 -3.48 9.11 -6.21
N ILE A 115 -2.33 8.44 -6.37
CA ILE A 115 -1.02 8.91 -5.90
C ILE A 115 -0.20 9.33 -7.12
N THR A 116 0.35 10.54 -7.05
CA THR A 116 1.25 11.10 -8.07
C THR A 116 2.61 11.41 -7.44
N GLN A 117 3.68 10.90 -8.05
CA GLN A 117 5.05 11.07 -7.60
C GLN A 117 5.53 12.55 -7.62
N PRO A 118 6.55 12.89 -6.82
CA PRO A 118 7.22 12.05 -5.82
C PRO A 118 6.33 11.78 -4.59
N TYR A 119 6.51 10.62 -3.98
CA TYR A 119 5.73 10.19 -2.81
C TYR A 119 6.59 9.31 -1.92
N ASN A 120 6.98 9.84 -0.75
CA ASN A 120 8.02 9.27 0.11
C ASN A 120 7.62 9.35 1.60
N ASN A 121 7.98 8.35 2.39
CA ASN A 121 7.69 8.34 3.84
C ASN A 121 6.21 8.62 4.13
N VAL A 122 5.30 7.94 3.43
CA VAL A 122 3.86 8.17 3.57
C VAL A 122 3.14 6.94 4.09
N THR A 123 2.26 7.16 5.06
CA THR A 123 1.37 6.15 5.61
C THR A 123 -0.08 6.50 5.29
N LEU A 124 -0.80 5.54 4.69
CA LEU A 124 -2.26 5.53 4.63
C LEU A 124 -2.77 4.47 5.59
N GLN A 125 -3.63 4.84 6.54
CA GLN A 125 -4.15 3.87 7.49
C GLN A 125 -5.56 4.16 7.98
N HIS A 126 -6.24 3.15 8.53
CA HIS A 126 -7.60 3.26 9.06
C HIS A 126 -8.61 3.76 8.02
N MET A 127 -8.59 3.14 6.83
CA MET A 127 -9.48 3.46 5.72
C MET A 127 -10.36 2.27 5.36
N SER A 128 -11.57 2.53 4.83
CA SER A 128 -12.41 1.47 4.27
C SER A 128 -12.82 1.74 2.84
N PHE A 129 -12.85 0.67 2.03
CA PHE A 129 -13.24 0.68 0.63
C PHE A 129 -14.35 -0.34 0.41
N THR A 130 -15.48 0.09 -0.12
CA THR A 130 -16.63 -0.78 -0.35
C THR A 130 -17.24 -0.52 -1.72
N ASN A 131 -17.46 -1.58 -2.49
CA ASN A 131 -18.09 -1.48 -3.82
C ASN A 131 -17.35 -0.52 -4.77
N ILE A 132 -16.04 -0.70 -4.91
CA ILE A 132 -15.16 0.08 -5.81
C ILE A 132 -14.88 -0.75 -7.06
N LYS A 133 -15.25 -0.27 -8.25
CA LYS A 133 -15.19 -1.08 -9.48
C LYS A 133 -13.80 -1.10 -10.16
N ASP A 134 -13.03 -0.02 -10.03
CA ASP A 134 -11.63 0.07 -10.48
C ASP A 134 -10.67 -0.09 -9.28
N TYR A 135 -9.37 0.18 -9.45
CA TYR A 135 -8.37 0.15 -8.40
C TYR A 135 -8.70 1.12 -7.25
N SER A 136 -8.67 0.66 -6.01
CA SER A 136 -8.96 1.53 -4.86
C SER A 136 -7.84 2.54 -4.63
N ILE A 137 -6.59 2.11 -4.64
CA ILE A 137 -5.40 2.94 -4.53
C ILE A 137 -4.54 2.67 -5.75
N SER A 138 -4.23 3.73 -6.49
CA SER A 138 -3.43 3.64 -7.70
C SER A 138 -2.30 4.65 -7.68
N ALA A 139 -1.16 4.28 -8.25
CA ALA A 139 -0.09 5.20 -8.58
C ALA A 139 0.30 4.99 -10.04
N ASN A 140 0.35 6.08 -10.82
CA ASN A 140 1.00 6.01 -12.11
C ASN A 140 2.50 6.18 -11.90
N GLN A 141 3.29 5.22 -12.37
CA GLN A 141 4.74 5.23 -12.19
C GLN A 141 5.46 5.06 -13.53
N GLU A 142 5.65 6.19 -14.20
CA GLU A 142 6.38 6.26 -15.47
C GLU A 142 7.84 6.74 -15.29
N ILE A 143 8.25 7.07 -14.05
CA ILE A 143 9.61 7.53 -13.76
C ILE A 143 10.59 6.36 -13.93
N GLU A 144 11.60 6.60 -14.77
CA GLU A 144 12.73 5.69 -14.98
C GLU A 144 13.73 5.84 -13.84
N TYR A 145 14.07 4.73 -13.20
CA TYR A 145 15.11 4.66 -12.19
C TYR A 145 16.48 4.85 -12.83
N ASN A 146 17.19 5.89 -12.40
CA ASN A 146 18.49 6.30 -12.93
C ASN A 146 19.63 6.15 -11.90
N GLY A 147 19.35 5.61 -10.71
CA GLY A 147 20.30 5.47 -9.61
C GLY A 147 20.17 6.50 -8.49
N SER A 148 19.42 7.59 -8.67
CA SER A 148 19.22 8.62 -7.64
C SER A 148 17.89 8.48 -6.88
N GLU A 149 17.81 9.09 -5.69
CA GLU A 149 16.64 8.99 -4.80
C GLU A 149 15.36 9.65 -5.32
N ASP A 150 15.48 10.60 -6.23
CA ASP A 150 14.37 11.29 -6.89
C ASP A 150 13.69 10.44 -7.98
N SER A 151 14.30 9.32 -8.36
CA SER A 151 13.80 8.42 -9.40
C SER A 151 12.98 7.23 -8.88
N TYR A 152 12.66 7.21 -7.57
CA TYR A 152 11.84 6.16 -6.96
C TYR A 152 10.99 6.67 -5.78
N SER A 153 9.99 5.88 -5.39
CA SER A 153 9.21 6.10 -4.16
C SER A 153 9.78 5.26 -3.01
N LYS A 154 9.80 5.78 -1.78
CA LYS A 154 10.28 5.03 -0.60
C LYS A 154 9.37 5.10 0.62
N ASN A 155 9.42 4.06 1.44
CA ASN A 155 8.82 3.99 2.78
C ASN A 155 7.30 4.25 2.74
N LEU A 156 6.60 3.49 1.91
CA LEU A 156 5.14 3.58 1.76
C LEU A 156 4.47 2.57 2.67
N LYS A 157 3.46 2.98 3.42
CA LYS A 157 2.75 2.09 4.34
C LYS A 157 1.25 2.13 4.08
N PHE A 158 0.65 0.95 3.95
CA PHE A 158 -0.79 0.75 3.81
C PHE A 158 -1.25 -0.16 4.94
N LEU A 159 -1.85 0.44 5.98
CA LEU A 159 -2.09 -0.24 7.25
C LEU A 159 -3.56 -0.21 7.65
N HIS A 160 -4.04 -1.22 8.35
CA HIS A 160 -5.37 -1.19 9.01
C HIS A 160 -6.48 -0.75 8.05
N MET A 161 -6.67 -1.48 6.95
CA MET A 161 -7.73 -1.18 5.99
C MET A 161 -8.78 -2.28 5.93
N ARG A 162 -10.01 -1.90 5.62
CA ARG A 162 -11.10 -2.85 5.35
C ARG A 162 -11.61 -2.69 3.92
N CYS A 163 -11.67 -3.80 3.20
CA CYS A 163 -11.98 -3.85 1.78
C CYS A 163 -13.05 -4.92 1.52
N GLU A 164 -14.16 -4.53 0.89
CA GLU A 164 -15.25 -5.46 0.57
C GLU A 164 -15.82 -5.19 -0.81
N LYS A 165 -15.91 -6.22 -1.65
CA LYS A 165 -16.49 -6.12 -3.02
C LYS A 165 -15.82 -5.03 -3.86
N ILE A 166 -14.51 -4.93 -3.77
CA ILE A 166 -13.71 -3.97 -4.54
C ILE A 166 -12.91 -4.68 -5.63
N SER A 167 -12.42 -3.95 -6.64
CA SER A 167 -11.31 -4.46 -7.47
C SER A 167 -9.99 -4.44 -6.66
N SER A 168 -8.82 -4.40 -7.29
CA SER A 168 -7.55 -4.41 -6.55
C SER A 168 -7.47 -3.26 -5.55
N LEU A 169 -6.98 -3.53 -4.33
CA LEU A 169 -6.75 -2.49 -3.33
C LEU A 169 -5.61 -1.58 -3.78
N ILE A 170 -4.46 -2.15 -4.15
CA ILE A 170 -3.29 -1.39 -4.59
C ILE A 170 -2.90 -1.81 -6.00
N ASN A 171 -2.71 -0.82 -6.88
CA ASN A 171 -2.10 -1.03 -8.18
C ASN A 171 -1.00 0.00 -8.44
N PHE A 172 0.25 -0.44 -8.31
CA PHE A 172 1.44 0.34 -8.58
C PHE A 172 2.13 -0.25 -9.81
N ALA A 173 1.99 0.43 -10.94
CA ALA A 173 2.61 0.02 -12.18
C ALA A 173 4.15 0.05 -12.08
N GLY A 174 4.81 -0.69 -12.96
CA GLY A 174 6.27 -0.73 -13.03
C GLY A 174 6.71 -1.85 -13.96
N ASN A 175 7.84 -1.66 -14.63
CA ASN A 175 8.35 -2.64 -15.57
C ASN A 175 9.87 -2.65 -15.68
N ILE A 176 10.40 -3.73 -16.26
CA ILE A 176 11.79 -3.87 -16.68
C ILE A 176 11.78 -4.24 -18.15
N VAL A 177 12.17 -3.30 -19.02
CA VAL A 177 12.21 -3.49 -20.48
C VAL A 177 13.42 -2.77 -21.03
N ASN A 178 14.19 -3.43 -21.91
CA ASN A 178 15.36 -2.84 -22.56
C ASN A 178 16.31 -2.15 -21.57
N ASP A 179 16.61 -2.83 -20.46
CA ASP A 179 17.47 -2.34 -19.38
C ASP A 179 16.98 -1.08 -18.65
N LYS A 180 15.72 -0.70 -18.83
CA LYS A 180 15.06 0.40 -18.12
C LYS A 180 14.15 -0.16 -17.03
N ILE A 181 14.29 0.40 -15.84
CA ILE A 181 13.46 0.07 -14.69
C ILE A 181 12.52 1.27 -14.48
N THR A 182 11.21 1.07 -14.58
CA THR A 182 10.22 2.12 -14.31
C THR A 182 9.36 1.75 -13.12
N GLY A 183 8.89 2.76 -12.38
CA GLY A 183 8.04 2.54 -11.22
C GLY A 183 8.68 1.70 -10.13
N TYR A 184 9.88 2.12 -9.75
CA TYR A 184 10.62 1.52 -8.66
C TYR A 184 10.13 2.05 -7.30
N THR A 185 9.83 1.15 -6.38
CA THR A 185 9.41 1.47 -5.01
C THR A 185 10.26 0.70 -4.00
N LYS A 186 10.71 1.37 -2.93
CA LYS A 186 11.54 0.76 -1.86
C LYS A 186 10.84 0.81 -0.51
N GLY A 187 10.86 -0.28 0.25
CA GLY A 187 10.34 -0.31 1.62
C GLY A 187 8.83 -0.09 1.69
N VAL A 188 8.07 -0.85 0.91
CA VAL A 188 6.61 -0.86 1.01
C VAL A 188 6.16 -1.80 2.12
N GLU A 189 5.28 -1.34 2.99
CA GLU A 189 4.63 -2.13 4.04
C GLU A 189 3.12 -2.25 3.76
N ILE A 190 2.59 -3.48 3.76
CA ILE A 190 1.16 -3.75 3.62
C ILE A 190 0.74 -4.66 4.77
N ALA A 191 -0.03 -4.11 5.71
CA ALA A 191 -0.33 -4.83 6.93
C ALA A 191 -1.71 -4.58 7.52
N ASN A 192 -2.20 -5.57 8.26
CA ASN A 192 -3.49 -5.50 8.96
C ASN A 192 -4.65 -5.14 8.02
N ILE A 193 -4.61 -5.68 6.80
CA ILE A 193 -5.67 -5.52 5.80
C ILE A 193 -6.69 -6.65 5.97
N GLU A 194 -7.96 -6.28 6.08
CA GLU A 194 -9.11 -7.18 5.97
C GLU A 194 -9.69 -7.02 4.56
N TYR A 195 -9.57 -8.05 3.71
CA TYR A 195 -10.04 -7.99 2.33
C TYR A 195 -10.93 -9.18 2.01
N SER A 196 -12.17 -8.94 1.54
CA SER A 196 -13.09 -10.03 1.22
C SER A 196 -14.08 -9.78 0.09
N ASP A 197 -14.62 -10.90 -0.41
CA ASP A 197 -15.76 -10.97 -1.34
C ASP A 197 -15.55 -10.19 -2.66
N SER A 198 -14.37 -10.33 -3.24
CA SER A 198 -14.03 -9.73 -4.53
C SER A 198 -13.57 -10.74 -5.57
N ASN A 199 -13.67 -10.36 -6.85
CA ASN A 199 -13.11 -11.08 -8.00
C ASN A 199 -12.03 -10.27 -8.72
N SER A 200 -11.19 -9.56 -7.97
CA SER A 200 -10.23 -8.57 -8.49
C SER A 200 -8.99 -9.13 -9.17
N GLY A 201 -8.75 -10.44 -9.08
CA GLY A 201 -7.47 -11.05 -9.43
C GLY A 201 -6.44 -10.87 -8.31
N SER A 202 -6.01 -9.63 -8.06
CA SER A 202 -5.04 -9.31 -6.99
C SER A 202 -5.63 -8.34 -5.96
N VAL A 203 -5.18 -8.46 -4.71
CA VAL A 203 -5.34 -7.44 -3.65
C VAL A 203 -4.33 -6.31 -3.89
N ALA A 204 -3.07 -6.66 -4.10
CA ALA A 204 -2.01 -5.69 -4.36
C ALA A 204 -1.13 -6.14 -5.53
N TYR A 205 -0.87 -5.21 -6.45
CA TYR A 205 0.13 -5.35 -7.49
C TYR A 205 1.21 -4.28 -7.34
N PHE A 206 2.47 -4.70 -7.36
CA PHE A 206 3.64 -3.83 -7.45
C PHE A 206 4.55 -4.30 -8.58
N GLY A 207 4.71 -3.43 -9.59
CA GLY A 207 5.49 -3.71 -10.79
C GLY A 207 7.00 -3.80 -10.56
N ASN A 208 7.55 -3.06 -9.59
CA ASN A 208 8.94 -3.18 -9.13
C ASN A 208 9.06 -2.71 -7.66
N ALA A 209 9.21 -3.63 -6.72
CA ALA A 209 9.32 -3.35 -5.29
C ALA A 209 10.56 -4.00 -4.66
N GLU A 210 11.36 -3.21 -3.96
CA GLU A 210 12.49 -3.68 -3.16
C GLU A 210 12.19 -3.56 -1.66
N ASN A 211 12.60 -4.57 -0.89
CA ASN A 211 12.38 -4.65 0.55
C ASN A 211 10.89 -4.49 0.92
N TYR A 212 9.98 -5.13 0.19
CA TYR A 212 8.57 -5.15 0.60
C TYR A 212 8.40 -5.92 1.92
N ASP A 213 7.39 -5.55 2.70
CA ASP A 213 7.00 -6.23 3.92
C ASP A 213 5.47 -6.36 3.99
N ILE A 214 4.98 -7.58 3.80
CA ILE A 214 3.55 -7.87 3.68
C ILE A 214 3.14 -8.84 4.76
N HIS A 215 2.40 -8.36 5.76
CA HIS A 215 2.14 -9.18 6.94
C HIS A 215 0.84 -8.91 7.68
N HIS A 216 0.39 -9.90 8.46
CA HIS A 216 -0.79 -9.77 9.31
C HIS A 216 -2.07 -9.38 8.53
N ASN A 217 -2.15 -9.76 7.26
CA ASN A 217 -3.34 -9.53 6.44
C ASN A 217 -4.28 -10.73 6.55
N ARG A 218 -5.59 -10.46 6.51
CA ARG A 218 -6.66 -11.46 6.48
C ARG A 218 -7.43 -11.32 5.16
N ILE A 219 -7.23 -12.29 4.29
CA ILE A 219 -7.86 -12.33 2.96
C ILE A 219 -8.81 -13.51 2.90
N ASP A 220 -10.05 -13.28 2.47
CA ASP A 220 -11.06 -14.33 2.40
C ASP A 220 -11.96 -14.17 1.16
N ASN A 221 -12.49 -15.28 0.66
CA ASN A 221 -13.55 -15.27 -0.35
C ASN A 221 -13.17 -14.53 -1.64
N MET A 222 -11.97 -14.81 -2.15
CA MET A 222 -11.39 -14.14 -3.30
C MET A 222 -11.51 -14.94 -4.60
N ASN A 223 -11.77 -14.24 -5.70
CA ASN A 223 -11.69 -14.80 -7.06
C ASN A 223 -12.57 -16.04 -7.28
N LYS A 224 -13.73 -16.09 -6.62
CA LYS A 224 -14.70 -17.20 -6.68
C LYS A 224 -15.04 -17.61 -8.12
N THR A 225 -15.13 -16.66 -9.05
CA THR A 225 -15.46 -16.91 -10.46
C THR A 225 -14.30 -16.67 -11.43
N ASN A 226 -13.19 -16.08 -10.98
CA ASN A 226 -12.04 -15.77 -11.83
C ASN A 226 -11.18 -17.04 -12.05
N ASN A 227 -10.80 -17.29 -13.30
CA ASN A 227 -10.05 -18.50 -13.71
C ASN A 227 -8.62 -18.22 -14.16
N ASN A 228 -8.18 -16.95 -14.16
CA ASN A 228 -6.84 -16.55 -14.58
C ASN A 228 -5.78 -17.01 -13.57
N HIS A 229 -4.52 -17.04 -14.01
CA HIS A 229 -3.39 -17.28 -13.11
C HIS A 229 -3.07 -16.03 -12.30
N ASN A 230 -3.70 -15.93 -11.14
CA ASN A 230 -3.63 -14.76 -10.27
C ASN A 230 -2.69 -15.00 -9.07
N GLY A 231 -2.07 -13.92 -8.59
CA GLY A 231 -1.52 -13.85 -7.23
C GLY A 231 -2.38 -12.89 -6.41
N ILE A 232 -2.85 -13.32 -5.23
CA ILE A 232 -3.57 -12.43 -4.29
C ILE A 232 -2.67 -11.23 -3.96
N PHE A 233 -1.41 -11.47 -3.66
CA PHE A 233 -0.36 -10.45 -3.71
C PHE A 233 0.55 -10.76 -4.89
N HIS A 234 0.60 -9.88 -5.90
CA HIS A 234 1.52 -10.01 -7.03
C HIS A 234 2.58 -8.93 -6.96
N ILE A 235 3.76 -9.34 -6.50
CA ILE A 235 4.85 -8.42 -6.21
C ILE A 235 6.07 -8.83 -7.03
N ARG A 236 6.62 -7.89 -7.79
CA ARG A 236 7.86 -8.11 -8.53
C ARG A 236 9.02 -7.48 -7.75
N GLY A 237 10.08 -8.24 -7.47
CA GLY A 237 11.27 -7.79 -6.73
C GLY A 237 11.61 -8.65 -5.52
N ASN A 238 11.97 -8.05 -4.37
CA ASN A 238 12.45 -8.75 -3.17
C ASN A 238 11.85 -8.20 -1.87
N GLY A 239 11.75 -9.04 -0.84
CA GLY A 239 11.08 -8.68 0.41
C GLY A 239 10.57 -9.86 1.23
N ARG A 240 9.59 -9.60 2.08
CA ARG A 240 9.04 -10.56 3.05
C ARG A 240 7.52 -10.64 2.95
N PHE A 241 6.99 -11.86 2.99
CA PHE A 241 5.56 -12.15 3.06
C PHE A 241 5.32 -13.11 4.21
N HIS A 242 4.75 -12.61 5.31
CA HIS A 242 4.68 -13.40 6.54
C HIS A 242 3.49 -13.12 7.44
N ASN A 243 3.12 -14.07 8.30
CA ASN A 243 2.03 -13.91 9.25
C ASN A 243 0.68 -13.55 8.59
N ASN A 244 0.47 -13.91 7.32
CA ASN A 244 -0.80 -13.68 6.63
C ASN A 244 -1.73 -14.88 6.77
N PHE A 245 -3.03 -14.61 6.78
CA PHE A 245 -4.09 -15.59 6.71
C PHE A 245 -4.86 -15.41 5.40
N VAL A 246 -4.82 -16.42 4.53
CA VAL A 246 -5.47 -16.39 3.21
C VAL A 246 -6.36 -17.62 3.07
N SER A 247 -7.66 -17.40 2.82
CA SER A 247 -8.67 -18.45 2.77
C SER A 247 -9.64 -18.31 1.62
N ASN A 248 -10.24 -19.43 1.20
CA ASN A 248 -11.35 -19.47 0.24
C ASN A 248 -11.07 -18.63 -1.00
N HIS A 249 -9.97 -18.94 -1.68
CA HIS A 249 -9.41 -18.08 -2.72
C HIS A 249 -9.18 -18.85 -4.02
N GLN A 250 -8.87 -18.10 -5.08
CA GLN A 250 -8.30 -18.63 -6.30
C GLN A 250 -7.05 -17.82 -6.67
N GLY A 251 -5.96 -18.52 -7.03
CA GLY A 251 -4.64 -17.92 -7.25
C GLY A 251 -3.65 -18.33 -6.15
N ASN A 252 -2.39 -17.96 -6.32
CA ASN A 252 -1.39 -18.07 -5.25
C ASN A 252 -1.66 -17.00 -4.19
N ALA A 253 -1.44 -17.29 -2.90
CA ALA A 253 -1.46 -16.29 -1.84
C ALA A 253 -0.44 -15.18 -2.10
N ILE A 254 0.76 -15.55 -2.59
CA ILE A 254 1.70 -14.60 -3.18
C ILE A 254 2.29 -15.17 -4.47
N ARG A 255 2.40 -14.28 -5.47
CA ARG A 255 3.15 -14.44 -6.70
C ARG A 255 4.35 -13.49 -6.64
N ALA A 256 5.49 -14.03 -6.26
CA ALA A 256 6.75 -13.30 -6.10
C ALA A 256 7.59 -13.44 -7.37
N HIS A 257 7.49 -12.43 -8.25
CA HIS A 257 8.26 -12.34 -9.50
C HIS A 257 9.61 -11.71 -9.23
N SER A 258 10.56 -12.56 -8.90
CA SER A 258 11.63 -12.17 -8.01
C SER A 258 12.88 -11.70 -8.75
N PHE A 259 13.41 -10.55 -8.33
CA PHE A 259 14.69 -9.99 -8.74
C PHE A 259 15.16 -8.97 -7.69
N THR A 260 16.42 -8.57 -7.78
CA THR A 260 17.01 -7.49 -6.98
C THR A 260 17.49 -6.39 -7.90
N VAL A 261 17.29 -5.11 -7.54
CA VAL A 261 17.96 -4.00 -8.23
C VAL A 261 19.38 -3.85 -7.68
N GLY A 262 20.35 -3.77 -8.59
CA GLY A 262 21.78 -3.81 -8.32
C GLY A 262 22.40 -5.18 -8.57
N SER A 263 23.65 -5.34 -8.15
CA SER A 263 24.47 -6.54 -8.39
C SER A 263 24.49 -7.52 -7.21
N THR A 264 24.00 -7.11 -6.04
CA THR A 264 24.01 -7.93 -4.82
C THR A 264 22.65 -8.60 -4.63
N PRO A 265 22.56 -9.94 -4.66
CA PRO A 265 21.32 -10.65 -4.42
C PRO A 265 20.73 -10.36 -3.04
N LYS A 266 19.42 -10.15 -2.99
CA LYS A 266 18.62 -10.04 -1.76
C LYS A 266 17.68 -11.22 -1.63
N ASP A 267 16.94 -11.26 -0.53
CA ASP A 267 16.09 -12.41 -0.21
C ASP A 267 14.61 -12.14 -0.54
N VAL A 268 13.93 -13.22 -0.94
CA VAL A 268 12.47 -13.33 -0.82
C VAL A 268 12.17 -14.32 0.29
N LEU A 269 11.57 -13.83 1.38
CA LEU A 269 11.25 -14.62 2.57
C LEU A 269 9.74 -14.83 2.66
N ILE A 270 9.30 -16.09 2.70
CA ILE A 270 7.87 -16.45 2.83
C ILE A 270 7.72 -17.37 4.04
N TYR A 271 7.14 -16.88 5.13
CA TYR A 271 7.10 -17.63 6.38
C TYR A 271 5.92 -17.33 7.30
N ASN A 272 5.57 -18.27 8.18
CA ASN A 272 4.49 -18.11 9.18
C ASN A 272 3.13 -17.73 8.59
N ASN A 273 2.85 -18.08 7.32
CA ASN A 273 1.55 -17.85 6.71
C ASN A 273 0.64 -19.07 6.91
N ILE A 274 -0.67 -18.81 6.97
CA ILE A 274 -1.72 -19.83 6.90
C ILE A 274 -2.48 -19.62 5.60
N VAL A 275 -2.39 -20.60 4.69
CA VAL A 275 -3.05 -20.54 3.38
C VAL A 275 -3.89 -21.80 3.20
N PHE A 276 -5.19 -21.64 2.99
CA PHE A 276 -6.05 -22.81 2.80
C PHE A 276 -7.24 -22.58 1.86
N ASN A 277 -7.75 -23.69 1.34
CA ASN A 277 -8.89 -23.72 0.45
C ASN A 277 -8.69 -22.85 -0.80
N SER A 278 -7.61 -23.14 -1.53
CA SER A 278 -7.38 -22.56 -2.85
C SER A 278 -8.05 -23.43 -3.90
N ARG A 279 -8.91 -22.83 -4.74
CA ARG A 279 -9.52 -23.54 -5.86
C ARG A 279 -8.51 -23.91 -6.94
N LYS A 280 -7.56 -23.01 -7.25
CA LYS A 280 -6.51 -23.21 -8.27
C LYS A 280 -5.14 -22.79 -7.77
N TYR A 281 -4.11 -23.53 -8.21
CA TYR A 281 -2.69 -23.27 -7.96
C TYR A 281 -2.22 -23.54 -6.53
N SER A 282 -0.90 -23.55 -6.34
CA SER A 282 -0.22 -23.68 -5.05
C SER A 282 -0.41 -22.44 -4.17
N ALA A 283 -0.03 -22.51 -2.89
CA ALA A 283 -0.07 -21.36 -2.00
C ALA A 283 0.90 -20.25 -2.45
N PHE A 284 2.09 -20.60 -2.94
CA PHE A 284 3.14 -19.66 -3.27
C PHE A 284 3.70 -19.93 -4.66
N GLU A 285 3.91 -18.87 -5.42
CA GLU A 285 4.73 -18.88 -6.63
C GLU A 285 5.93 -17.98 -6.39
N VAL A 286 7.14 -18.53 -6.57
CA VAL A 286 8.39 -17.77 -6.55
C VAL A 286 9.10 -18.06 -7.86
N GLN A 287 9.14 -17.08 -8.75
CA GLN A 287 9.66 -17.24 -10.11
C GLN A 287 10.56 -16.06 -10.48
N GLY A 288 11.74 -16.35 -11.02
CA GLY A 288 12.57 -15.38 -11.71
C GLY A 288 12.39 -15.49 -13.22
N PHE A 289 12.53 -14.38 -13.93
CA PHE A 289 12.45 -14.35 -15.39
C PHE A 289 13.70 -13.74 -16.00
N GLY A 290 14.22 -14.35 -17.07
CA GLY A 290 15.44 -13.86 -17.75
C GLY A 290 15.33 -12.40 -18.19
N TYR A 291 14.16 -11.97 -18.67
CA TYR A 291 13.92 -10.56 -19.07
C TYR A 291 13.99 -9.55 -17.91
N SER A 292 13.94 -10.01 -16.66
CA SER A 292 14.09 -9.16 -15.47
C SER A 292 15.52 -9.11 -14.95
N ILE A 293 16.46 -9.85 -15.56
CA ILE A 293 17.86 -9.94 -15.14
C ILE A 293 18.75 -9.24 -16.17
N THR A 294 19.21 -8.04 -15.84
CA THR A 294 20.15 -7.24 -16.64
C THR A 294 21.48 -7.14 -15.89
N PRO A 295 22.58 -7.67 -16.42
CA PRO A 295 23.90 -7.57 -15.78
C PRO A 295 24.24 -6.15 -15.32
N GLY A 296 24.64 -6.00 -14.06
CA GLY A 296 25.00 -4.72 -13.45
C GLY A 296 23.81 -3.83 -13.03
N LYS A 297 22.58 -4.14 -13.44
CA LYS A 297 21.37 -3.37 -13.09
C LYS A 297 20.39 -4.15 -12.22
N THR A 298 20.19 -5.43 -12.50
CA THR A 298 19.39 -6.33 -11.68
C THR A 298 20.05 -7.69 -11.58
N THR A 299 19.77 -8.39 -10.49
CA THR A 299 20.28 -9.73 -10.22
C THR A 299 19.20 -10.61 -9.60
N TYR A 300 19.52 -11.88 -9.37
CA TYR A 300 18.60 -12.86 -8.79
C TYR A 300 18.26 -12.54 -7.32
N VAL A 301 17.38 -13.35 -6.73
CA VAL A 301 17.11 -13.36 -5.29
C VAL A 301 17.46 -14.72 -4.71
N ASN A 302 17.70 -14.79 -3.40
CA ASN A 302 17.63 -16.05 -2.66
C ASN A 302 16.21 -16.23 -2.12
N ALA A 303 15.51 -17.27 -2.59
CA ALA A 303 14.18 -17.59 -2.09
C ALA A 303 14.26 -18.52 -0.87
N LYS A 304 13.58 -18.15 0.23
CA LYS A 304 13.45 -19.00 1.42
C LYS A 304 11.98 -19.09 1.82
N VAL A 305 11.43 -20.30 1.77
CA VAL A 305 10.03 -20.59 2.12
C VAL A 305 10.02 -21.61 3.25
N PHE A 306 9.53 -21.22 4.43
CA PHE A 306 9.60 -22.05 5.64
C PHE A 306 8.49 -21.73 6.64
N ASN A 307 8.14 -22.66 7.54
CA ASN A 307 7.14 -22.46 8.60
C ASN A 307 5.76 -21.96 8.13
N ASN A 308 5.31 -22.38 6.95
CA ASN A 308 3.96 -22.06 6.45
C ASN A 308 3.02 -23.25 6.67
N THR A 309 1.78 -22.97 7.03
CA THR A 309 0.70 -23.97 7.09
C THR A 309 -0.15 -23.85 5.83
N CYS A 310 -0.16 -24.91 5.03
CA CYS A 310 -0.86 -24.97 3.75
C CYS A 310 -1.81 -26.17 3.72
N GLY A 311 -3.08 -25.98 3.33
CA GLY A 311 -4.07 -27.07 3.30
C GLY A 311 -5.14 -26.89 2.23
N SER A 312 -5.64 -28.01 1.68
CA SER A 312 -6.71 -28.01 0.66
C SER A 312 -6.44 -27.04 -0.49
N LEU A 313 -5.30 -27.19 -1.16
CA LEU A 313 -4.89 -26.33 -2.26
C LEU A 313 -5.19 -26.97 -3.61
N ASN A 314 -5.36 -26.14 -4.63
CA ASN A 314 -5.57 -26.55 -6.02
C ASN A 314 -6.73 -27.56 -6.20
N SER A 315 -7.85 -27.33 -5.52
CA SER A 315 -8.96 -28.29 -5.48
C SER A 315 -9.61 -28.57 -6.85
N SER A 316 -9.38 -27.73 -7.86
CA SER A 316 -9.86 -27.97 -9.24
C SER A 316 -8.90 -28.80 -10.10
N ASN A 317 -7.67 -29.08 -9.63
CA ASN A 317 -6.64 -29.83 -10.36
C ASN A 317 -6.19 -29.23 -11.71
N ASP A 318 -6.32 -27.92 -11.89
CA ASP A 318 -6.01 -27.25 -13.16
C ASP A 318 -4.51 -27.23 -13.51
N TRP A 319 -3.63 -27.35 -12.51
CA TRP A 319 -2.20 -27.44 -12.70
C TRP A 319 -1.60 -28.44 -11.73
N GLN A 320 -1.02 -29.51 -12.25
CA GLN A 320 -0.13 -30.40 -11.50
C GLN A 320 1.26 -30.17 -12.09
N GLY A 321 2.15 -29.52 -11.32
CA GLY A 321 3.54 -29.35 -11.73
C GLY A 321 4.22 -30.71 -11.82
N ASN A 322 4.83 -31.00 -12.97
CA ASN A 322 5.76 -32.10 -13.13
C ASN A 322 7.14 -31.70 -12.61
#